data_AF-A0A314KZF8-F1
#
_entry.id   AF-A0A314KZF8-F1
#
_cell.length_a   1.000
_cell.length_b   1.000
_cell.length_c   1.000
_cell.angle_alpha   90.00
_cell.angle_beta   90.00
_cell.angle_gamma   90.00
#
_symmetry.space_group_name_H-M   'P 1'
#
loop_
_entity.id
_entity.type
_entity.pdbx_description
1 polymer ?
#
loop_
_entity_poly.entity_id
_entity_poly.type
_entity_poly.pdbx_seq_one_letter_code
_entity_poly.pdbx_strand_id
1 'polypeptide(L)'
;MNRKRKGKGKSKKEKASMVNKPPWLELPEGIWAKILHRLGAVEILETAQKVCTTWRRICKDPSMWRVIDMSNDWDPSDMPYDLEEMCRHAVDRSQGQLLDIYLEYFATDLLIRYIANR
;
A
#
# COMPACT_ATOMS: atom_id res chain seq x y z
N MET A 1 2.69 -25.81 -68.42
CA MET A 1 2.85 -26.21 -67.01
C MET A 1 4.19 -25.69 -66.49
N ASN A 2 4.21 -24.70 -65.59
CA ASN A 2 5.01 -24.74 -64.35
C ASN A 2 4.91 -23.42 -63.57
N ARG A 3 4.35 -23.55 -62.38
CA ARG A 3 4.23 -22.52 -61.35
C ARG A 3 5.59 -22.37 -60.65
N LYS A 4 6.12 -21.16 -60.56
CA LYS A 4 7.11 -20.80 -59.53
C LYS A 4 6.65 -19.54 -58.80
N ARG A 5 5.89 -19.74 -57.72
CA ARG A 5 5.67 -18.73 -56.69
C ARG A 5 6.88 -18.74 -55.77
N LYS A 6 7.77 -17.75 -55.88
CA LYS A 6 8.80 -17.48 -54.86
C LYS A 6 8.17 -16.62 -53.77
N GLY A 7 8.16 -17.18 -52.55
CA GLY A 7 7.69 -16.49 -51.36
C GLY A 7 8.55 -15.30 -51.00
N LYS A 8 7.90 -14.29 -50.40
CA LYS A 8 8.55 -13.33 -49.53
C LYS A 8 7.65 -13.19 -48.31
N GLY A 9 7.97 -13.98 -47.28
CA GLY A 9 7.37 -13.81 -45.95
C GLY A 9 7.70 -12.41 -45.47
N LYS A 10 6.69 -11.54 -45.43
CA LYS A 10 6.79 -10.27 -44.71
C LYS A 10 6.72 -10.62 -43.23
N SER A 11 7.87 -10.62 -42.55
CA SER A 11 7.93 -10.48 -41.10
C SER A 11 7.20 -9.20 -40.72
N LYS A 12 5.98 -9.33 -40.22
CA LYS A 12 5.30 -8.25 -39.52
C LYS A 12 6.02 -8.10 -38.18
N LYS A 13 6.90 -7.11 -38.07
CA LYS A 13 7.40 -6.62 -36.79
C LYS A 13 6.18 -6.18 -35.96
N GLU A 14 5.87 -6.92 -34.91
CA GLU A 14 5.01 -6.45 -33.83
C GLU A 14 5.65 -5.18 -33.27
N LYS A 15 4.97 -4.05 -33.44
CA LYS A 15 5.30 -2.84 -32.72
C LYS A 15 4.87 -3.09 -31.27
N ALA A 16 5.82 -3.43 -30.42
CA ALA A 16 5.64 -3.28 -28.99
C ALA A 16 5.26 -1.82 -28.73
N SER A 17 4.04 -1.59 -28.26
CA SER A 17 3.65 -0.30 -27.72
C SER A 17 4.57 -0.03 -26.54
N MET A 18 5.41 1.00 -26.65
CA MET A 18 6.12 1.53 -25.49
C MET A 18 5.05 2.11 -24.57
N VAL A 19 4.63 1.32 -23.58
CA VAL A 19 3.87 1.83 -22.45
C VAL A 19 4.82 2.78 -21.75
N ASN A 20 4.66 4.09 -21.99
CA ASN A 20 5.36 5.12 -21.22
C ASN A 20 4.87 4.98 -19.79
N LYS A 21 5.65 4.30 -18.96
CA LYS A 21 5.40 4.26 -17.52
C LYS A 21 5.52 5.68 -17.01
N PRO A 22 4.54 6.16 -16.24
CA PRO A 22 4.65 7.47 -15.63
C PRO A 22 5.94 7.59 -14.81
N PRO A 23 6.70 8.70 -14.90
CA PRO A 23 8.00 8.84 -14.25
C PRO A 23 7.97 8.60 -12.73
N TRP A 24 6.84 8.87 -12.08
CA TRP A 24 6.69 8.64 -10.64
C TRP A 24 6.76 7.15 -10.28
N LEU A 25 6.31 6.23 -11.15
CA LEU A 25 6.40 4.79 -10.91
C LEU A 25 7.85 4.27 -10.81
N GLU A 26 8.84 5.05 -11.24
CA GLU A 26 10.26 4.71 -11.18
C GLU A 26 10.95 5.22 -9.91
N LEU A 27 10.23 5.90 -9.00
CA LEU A 27 10.80 6.35 -7.73
C LEU A 27 11.27 5.16 -6.87
N PRO A 28 12.44 5.28 -6.19
CA PRO A 28 12.89 4.29 -5.22
C PRO A 28 11.86 3.99 -4.14
N GLU A 29 11.79 2.74 -3.70
CA GLU A 29 10.81 2.29 -2.70
C GLU A 29 10.90 3.08 -1.38
N GLY A 30 12.10 3.52 -0.98
CA GLY A 30 12.27 4.36 0.20
C GLY A 30 11.63 5.75 0.09
N ILE A 31 11.49 6.31 -1.12
CA ILE A 31 10.76 7.57 -1.33
C ILE A 31 9.26 7.31 -1.22
N TRP A 32 8.80 6.24 -1.87
CA TRP A 32 7.40 5.83 -1.75
C TRP A 32 7.00 5.54 -0.30
N ALA A 33 7.81 4.81 0.45
CA ALA A 33 7.58 4.55 1.87
C ALA A 33 7.35 5.86 2.65
N LYS A 34 8.20 6.87 2.46
CA LYS A 34 8.06 8.17 3.11
C LYS A 34 6.79 8.93 2.71
N ILE A 35 6.35 8.81 1.46
CA ILE A 35 5.11 9.42 0.98
C ILE A 35 3.91 8.71 1.60
N LEU A 36 3.89 7.37 1.50
CA LEU A 36 2.79 6.54 1.97
C LEU A 36 2.61 6.62 3.49
N HIS A 37 3.71 6.73 4.23
CA HIS A 37 3.69 6.89 5.69
C HIS A 37 2.97 8.18 6.13
N ARG A 38 2.89 9.20 5.27
CA ARG A 38 2.16 10.44 5.58
C ARG A 38 0.65 10.32 5.46
N LEU A 39 0.14 9.21 4.94
CA LEU A 39 -1.30 9.02 4.76
C LEU A 39 -2.00 8.62 6.06
N GLY A 40 -1.28 8.14 7.07
CA GLY A 40 -1.90 7.54 8.26
C GLY A 40 -2.29 6.08 8.04
N ALA A 41 -2.59 5.37 9.13
CA ALA A 41 -2.82 3.92 9.09
C ALA A 41 -4.13 3.57 8.38
N VAL A 42 -5.17 4.39 8.52
CA VAL A 42 -6.49 4.16 7.90
C VAL A 42 -6.38 4.18 6.39
N GLU A 43 -5.84 5.24 5.81
CA GLU A 43 -5.63 5.40 4.37
C GLU A 43 -4.64 4.37 3.81
N ILE A 44 -3.62 3.98 4.58
CA ILE A 44 -2.71 2.90 4.17
C ILE A 44 -3.47 1.58 4.00
N LEU A 45 -4.31 1.21 4.97
CA LEU A 45 -5.09 -0.02 4.94
C LEU A 45 -6.19 0.03 3.88
N GLU A 46 -6.91 1.13 3.77
CA GLU A 46 -8.11 1.18 2.94
C GLU A 46 -7.86 1.58 1.50
N THR A 47 -6.79 2.32 1.23
CA THR A 47 -6.57 2.91 -0.09
C THR A 47 -5.20 2.54 -0.63
N ALA A 48 -4.13 2.91 0.06
CA ALA A 48 -2.78 2.89 -0.51
C ALA A 48 -2.31 1.49 -0.93
N GLN A 49 -2.53 0.47 -0.07
CA GLN A 49 -2.14 -0.91 -0.39
C GLN A 49 -2.94 -1.55 -1.54
N LYS A 50 -4.02 -0.91 -2.00
CA LYS A 50 -4.89 -1.37 -3.08
C LYS A 50 -4.54 -0.73 -4.44
N VAL A 51 -3.67 0.27 -4.48
CA VAL A 51 -3.33 1.05 -5.70
C VAL A 51 -2.50 0.23 -6.71
N CYS A 52 -1.34 -0.29 -6.29
CA CYS A 52 -0.48 -1.10 -7.15
C CYS A 52 0.34 -2.12 -6.35
N THR A 53 1.00 -3.05 -7.03
CA THR A 53 1.81 -4.10 -6.38
C THR A 53 3.00 -3.54 -5.61
N THR A 54 3.64 -2.48 -6.11
CA THR A 54 4.76 -1.81 -5.42
C THR A 54 4.30 -1.20 -4.10
N TRP A 55 3.22 -0.41 -4.10
CA TRP A 55 2.66 0.17 -2.88
C TRP A 55 2.18 -0.90 -1.91
N ARG A 56 1.50 -1.94 -2.42
CA ARG A 56 1.07 -3.07 -1.58
C ARG A 56 2.25 -3.73 -0.86
N ARG A 57 3.38 -3.93 -1.54
CA ARG A 57 4.58 -4.51 -0.92
C ARG A 57 5.13 -3.60 0.16
N ILE A 58 5.27 -2.30 -0.14
CA ILE A 58 5.75 -1.31 0.82
C ILE A 58 4.84 -1.27 2.06
N CYS A 59 3.52 -1.14 1.89
CA CYS A 59 2.56 -1.09 3.00
C CYS A 59 2.48 -2.39 3.84
N LYS A 60 3.07 -3.49 3.37
CA LYS A 60 3.17 -4.75 4.13
C LYS A 60 4.50 -4.88 4.87
N ASP A 61 5.47 -4.01 4.61
CA ASP A 61 6.75 -4.01 5.30
C ASP A 61 6.55 -3.56 6.76
N PRO A 62 7.06 -4.29 7.76
CA PRO A 62 6.93 -3.91 9.17
C PRO A 62 7.46 -2.52 9.51
N SER A 63 8.46 -2.02 8.76
CA SER A 63 9.02 -0.69 8.96
C SER A 63 8.01 0.44 8.72
N MET A 64 6.96 0.20 7.93
CA MET A 64 5.85 1.13 7.73
C MET A 64 4.94 1.27 8.95
N TRP A 65 5.04 0.35 9.91
CA TRP A 65 4.14 0.24 11.06
C TRP A 65 4.87 0.47 12.39
N ARG A 66 6.07 1.07 12.35
CA ARG A 66 6.82 1.48 13.55
C ARG A 66 6.19 2.71 14.21
N VAL A 67 5.50 3.54 13.44
CA VAL A 67 4.72 4.66 13.93
C VAL A 67 3.33 4.51 13.34
N ILE A 68 2.34 4.29 14.21
CA ILE A 68 0.94 4.11 13.79
C ILE A 68 0.20 5.39 14.13
N ASP A 69 -0.22 6.10 13.09
CA ASP A 69 -1.06 7.28 13.23
C ASP A 69 -2.50 6.94 12.86
N MET A 70 -3.38 6.98 13.85
CA MET A 70 -4.83 6.84 13.73
C MET A 70 -5.53 8.03 14.40
N SER A 71 -4.89 9.20 14.48
CA SER A 71 -5.60 10.43 14.80
C SER A 71 -6.64 10.70 13.72
N ASN A 72 -7.84 11.08 14.14
CA ASN A 72 -8.96 11.19 13.24
C ASN A 72 -9.13 12.65 12.85
N ASP A 73 -8.58 13.04 11.69
CA ASP A 73 -8.91 14.33 11.06
C ASP A 73 -10.36 14.36 10.54
N TRP A 74 -11.05 13.21 10.57
CA TRP A 74 -12.40 13.02 10.03
C TRP A 74 -13.46 12.97 11.14
N ASP A 75 -14.71 13.33 10.82
CA ASP A 75 -15.83 13.20 11.75
C ASP A 75 -16.02 11.71 12.12
N PRO A 76 -16.04 11.33 13.42
CA PRO A 76 -16.32 9.97 13.85
C PRO A 76 -17.61 9.37 13.28
N SER A 77 -18.58 10.22 12.92
CA SER A 77 -19.86 9.84 12.32
C SER A 77 -19.74 9.38 10.86
N ASP A 78 -18.65 9.76 10.18
CA ASP A 78 -18.43 9.52 8.76
C ASP A 78 -17.58 8.27 8.49
N MET A 79 -17.07 7.59 9.53
CA MET A 79 -16.17 6.45 9.36
C MET A 79 -16.92 5.10 9.42
N PRO A 80 -17.05 4.37 8.29
CA PRO A 80 -17.77 3.09 8.24
C PRO A 80 -16.94 1.90 8.76
N TYR A 81 -15.77 2.14 9.37
CA TYR A 81 -14.79 1.11 9.71
C TYR A 81 -14.68 0.91 11.23
N ASP A 82 -14.42 -0.33 11.64
CA ASP A 82 -14.07 -0.64 13.02
C ASP A 82 -12.62 -0.20 13.30
N LEU A 83 -12.46 0.96 13.92
CA LEU A 83 -11.17 1.54 14.26
C LEU A 83 -10.35 0.66 15.22
N GLU A 84 -11.01 -0.11 16.10
CA GLU A 84 -10.31 -1.04 16.99
C GLU A 84 -9.71 -2.21 16.20
N GLU A 85 -10.49 -2.81 15.30
CA GLU A 85 -10.00 -3.89 14.42
C GLU A 85 -8.86 -3.41 13.52
N MET A 86 -9.00 -2.20 12.94
CA MET A 86 -7.94 -1.60 12.12
C MET A 86 -6.66 -1.36 12.92
N CYS A 87 -6.77 -0.87 14.16
CA CYS A 87 -5.63 -0.67 15.04
C CYS A 87 -4.93 -1.99 15.35
N ARG A 88 -5.68 -3.05 15.67
CA ARG A 88 -5.11 -4.39 15.91
C ARG A 88 -4.36 -4.90 14.68
N HIS A 89 -4.93 -4.73 13.49
CA HIS A 89 -4.28 -5.12 12.23
C HIS A 89 -3.00 -4.32 11.97
N ALA A 90 -3.00 -3.02 12.25
CA ALA A 90 -1.82 -2.16 12.14
C ALA A 90 -0.70 -2.59 13.10
N VAL A 91 -1.05 -2.86 14.36
CA VAL A 91 -0.13 -3.35 15.40
C VAL A 91 0.45 -4.71 15.02
N ASP A 92 -0.38 -5.64 14.55
CA ASP A 92 0.06 -6.96 14.07
C ASP A 92 1.09 -6.85 12.94
N ARG A 93 0.93 -5.87 12.04
CA ARG A 93 1.88 -5.61 10.94
C ARG A 93 3.23 -5.06 11.41
N SER A 94 3.29 -4.42 12.58
CA SER A 94 4.54 -3.94 13.16
C SER A 94 5.50 -5.07 13.52
N GLN A 95 4.98 -6.30 13.73
CA GLN A 95 5.77 -7.46 14.14
C GLN A 95 6.69 -7.18 15.34
N GLY A 96 6.18 -6.45 16.35
CA GLY A 96 6.91 -6.10 17.58
C GLY A 96 7.89 -4.93 17.41
N GLN A 97 7.85 -4.22 16.27
CA GLN A 97 8.71 -3.05 16.00
C GLN A 97 8.00 -1.71 16.24
N LEU A 98 6.81 -1.73 16.84
CA LEU A 98 6.03 -0.53 17.16
C LEU A 98 6.82 0.36 18.13
N LEU A 99 6.95 1.64 17.79
CA LEU A 99 7.60 2.66 18.61
C LEU A 99 6.58 3.65 19.18
N ASP A 100 5.73 4.20 18.32
CA ASP A 100 4.74 5.21 18.68
C ASP A 100 3.38 4.87 18.08
N ILE A 101 2.31 5.16 18.84
CA ILE A 101 0.94 4.99 18.38
C ILE A 101 0.07 6.16 18.84
N TYR A 102 -0.71 6.71 17.91
CA TYR A 102 -1.64 7.82 18.14
C TYR A 102 -3.06 7.31 17.89
N LEU A 103 -3.90 7.38 18.92
CA LEU A 103 -5.30 6.93 18.90
C LEU A 103 -6.18 8.08 19.37
N GLU A 104 -7.31 8.31 18.69
CA GLU A 104 -8.24 9.38 19.03
C GLU A 104 -9.68 8.83 19.08
N TYR A 105 -10.43 9.12 20.14
CA TYR A 105 -11.84 8.75 20.35
C TYR A 105 -12.21 7.26 20.53
N PHE A 106 -11.37 6.29 20.14
CA PHE A 106 -11.72 4.85 20.20
C PHE A 106 -10.82 4.00 21.12
N ALA A 107 -9.92 4.61 21.89
CA ALA A 107 -9.02 3.86 22.76
C ALA A 107 -9.77 3.22 23.94
N THR A 108 -9.67 1.90 24.09
CA THR A 108 -10.21 1.12 25.21
C THR A 108 -9.09 0.45 26.01
N ASP A 109 -9.32 0.13 27.29
CA ASP A 109 -8.34 -0.60 28.11
C ASP A 109 -7.94 -1.95 27.49
N LEU A 110 -8.89 -2.62 26.81
CA LEU A 110 -8.64 -3.88 26.12
C LEU A 110 -7.73 -3.69 24.90
N LEU A 111 -7.92 -2.61 24.15
CA LEU A 111 -7.05 -2.27 23.02
C LEU A 111 -5.64 -1.91 23.51
N ILE A 112 -5.54 -1.04 24.52
CA ILE A 112 -4.25 -0.63 25.11
C ILE A 112 -3.49 -1.85 25.64
N ARG A 113 -4.17 -2.75 26.37
CA ARG A 113 -3.56 -3.99 26.85
C ARG A 113 -3.11 -4.89 25.71
N TYR A 114 -3.87 -4.98 24.62
CA TYR A 114 -3.43 -5.75 23.45
C TYR A 114 -2.16 -5.16 22.85
N ILE A 115 -2.09 -3.84 22.65
CA ILE A 115 -0.91 -3.15 22.11
C ILE A 115 0.31 -3.42 22.98
N ALA A 116 0.18 -3.29 24.30
CA ALA A 116 1.29 -3.48 25.24
C ALA A 116 1.84 -4.92 25.30
N ASN A 117 1.13 -5.91 24.75
CA ASN A 117 1.54 -7.31 24.75
C ASN A 117 2.08 -7.80 23.39
N ARG A 118 2.28 -6.90 22.41
CA ARG A 118 2.85 -7.22 21.10
C ARG A 118 4.27 -6.70 20.96
#